data_AF-A0A9J6FGY6-F1
#
_entry.id   AF-A0A9J6FGY6-F1
#
_cell.length_a   1.000
_cell.length_b   1.000
_cell.length_c   1.000
_cell.angle_alpha   90.00
_cell.angle_beta   90.00
_cell.angle_gamma   90.00
#
_symmetry.space_group_name_H-M   'P 1'
#
loop_
_entity.id
_entity.type
_entity.pdbx_description
1 polymer ?
#
loop_
_entity_poly.entity_id
_entity_poly.type
_entity_poly.pdbx_seq_one_letter_code
_entity_poly.pdbx_strand_id
1 'polypeptide(L)'
;MHEACRDHVKYQWHQEAMAASQNFMDVMTGKQLPVVQQLNRALQDQVERNRQKLFPIVSTIIFCATHGMPIRGKQSGSGVFNDLLDFRVEAGDIRLQEHFASGAGNAKYTSVRVQNEIITICGDISERADSGRS
;
A
#
# COMPACT_ATOMS: atom_id res chain seq x y z
N MET A 1 43.47 4.01 5.57
CA MET A 1 42.77 4.26 4.29
C MET A 1 43.76 4.91 3.33
N HIS A 2 44.01 4.28 2.18
CA HIS A 2 44.96 4.77 1.17
C HIS A 2 44.51 6.12 0.60
N GLU A 3 45.45 7.04 0.36
CA GLU A 3 45.20 8.42 -0.13
C GLU A 3 44.37 8.43 -1.43
N ALA A 4 44.62 7.48 -2.33
CA ALA A 4 43.85 7.27 -3.55
C ALA A 4 42.34 6.99 -3.31
N CYS A 5 41.98 6.26 -2.24
CA CYS A 5 40.58 6.07 -1.87
C CYS A 5 39.95 7.36 -1.34
N ARG A 6 40.76 8.22 -0.71
CA ARG A 6 40.29 9.49 -0.15
C ARG A 6 39.94 10.49 -1.24
N ASP A 7 40.69 10.49 -2.34
CA ASP A 7 40.39 11.34 -3.49
C ASP A 7 39.27 10.76 -4.37
N HIS A 8 39.20 9.43 -4.51
CA HIS A 8 38.06 8.73 -5.13
C HIS A 8 36.69 9.21 -4.58
N VAL A 9 36.55 9.30 -3.25
CA VAL A 9 35.29 9.72 -2.61
C VAL A 9 34.94 11.19 -2.88
N LYS A 10 35.93 12.02 -3.21
CA LYS A 10 35.73 13.43 -3.55
C LYS A 10 35.34 13.65 -5.01
N TYR A 11 35.50 12.66 -5.87
CA TYR A 11 35.10 12.82 -7.27
C TYR A 11 33.58 12.97 -7.39
N GLN A 12 33.19 13.89 -8.27
CA GLN A 12 31.80 14.23 -8.51
C GLN A 12 30.94 13.02 -8.88
N TRP A 13 31.44 12.11 -9.71
CA TRP A 13 30.72 10.89 -10.09
C TRP A 13 30.40 9.99 -8.87
N HIS A 14 31.28 9.92 -7.88
CA HIS A 14 31.05 9.12 -6.69
C HIS A 14 29.99 9.80 -5.81
N GLN A 15 30.09 11.12 -5.63
CA GLN A 15 29.10 11.89 -4.88
C GLN A 15 27.72 11.83 -5.53
N GLU A 16 27.65 11.95 -6.85
CA GLU A 16 26.40 11.84 -7.62
C GLU A 16 25.80 10.44 -7.53
N ALA A 17 26.62 9.38 -7.62
CA ALA A 17 26.16 8.00 -7.44
C ALA A 17 25.64 7.75 -6.03
N MET A 18 26.33 8.27 -5.00
CA MET A 18 25.90 8.17 -3.61
C MET A 18 24.60 8.96 -3.37
N ALA A 19 24.47 10.16 -3.96
CA ALA A 19 23.25 10.96 -3.89
C ALA A 19 22.07 10.28 -4.59
N ALA A 20 22.29 9.69 -5.77
CA ALA A 20 21.26 8.93 -6.48
C ALA A 20 20.84 7.68 -5.69
N SER A 21 21.79 6.97 -5.08
CA SER A 21 21.52 5.84 -4.20
C SER A 21 20.70 6.27 -2.98
N GLN A 22 21.06 7.39 -2.35
CA GLN A 22 20.31 7.92 -1.21
C GLN A 22 18.89 8.33 -1.61
N ASN A 23 18.72 9.03 -2.73
CA ASN A 23 17.40 9.39 -3.24
C ASN A 23 16.54 8.15 -3.55
N PHE A 24 17.14 7.10 -4.12
CA PHE A 24 16.44 5.83 -4.34
C PHE A 24 15.96 5.22 -3.02
N MET A 25 16.81 5.19 -1.99
CA MET A 25 16.46 4.70 -0.67
C MET A 25 15.38 5.56 0.00
N ASP A 26 15.45 6.88 -0.14
CA ASP A 26 14.46 7.79 0.42
C ASP A 26 13.09 7.63 -0.26
N VAL A 27 13.05 7.36 -1.57
CA VAL A 27 11.81 7.01 -2.28
C VAL A 27 11.29 5.65 -1.85
N MET A 28 12.14 4.63 -1.76
CA MET A 28 11.77 3.28 -1.32
C MET A 28 11.25 3.24 0.12
N THR A 29 11.81 4.08 1.00
CA THR A 29 11.41 4.17 2.41
C THR A 29 10.27 5.17 2.64
N GLY A 30 9.77 5.83 1.60
CA GLY A 30 8.65 6.76 1.67
C GLY A 30 8.98 8.12 2.28
N LYS A 31 10.27 8.46 2.45
CA LYS A 31 10.73 9.77 2.91
C LYS A 31 10.60 10.85 1.86
N GLN A 32 10.65 10.48 0.57
CA GLN A 32 10.47 11.39 -0.55
C GLN A 32 9.60 10.77 -1.65
N LEU A 33 8.89 11.60 -2.41
CA LEU A 33 8.09 11.15 -3.55
C LEU A 33 8.97 11.00 -4.81
N PRO A 34 8.69 10.05 -5.71
CA PRO A 34 9.36 9.97 -7.01
C PRO A 34 9.24 11.29 -7.80
N VAL A 35 10.28 11.69 -8.53
CA VAL A 35 10.31 12.94 -9.31
C VAL A 35 9.12 13.07 -10.26
N VAL A 36 8.71 11.97 -10.90
CA VAL A 36 7.52 11.94 -11.77
C VAL A 36 6.24 12.29 -11.01
N GLN A 37 6.09 11.84 -9.76
CA GLN A 37 4.96 12.22 -8.91
C GLN A 37 5.09 13.66 -8.40
N GLN A 38 6.30 14.17 -8.17
CA GLN A 38 6.48 15.58 -7.75
C GLN A 38 6.05 16.57 -8.84
N LEU A 39 6.26 16.22 -10.11
CA LEU A 39 5.92 17.09 -11.26
C LEU A 39 4.47 16.91 -11.74
N ASN A 40 3.86 15.74 -11.50
CA ASN A 40 2.53 15.41 -12.02
C ASN A 40 1.46 15.40 -10.92
N ARG A 41 0.80 16.55 -10.72
CA ARG A 41 -0.33 16.69 -9.78
C ARG A 41 -1.49 15.72 -10.09
N ALA A 42 -1.79 15.49 -11.37
CA ALA A 42 -2.87 14.58 -11.76
C ALA A 42 -2.57 13.13 -11.34
N LEU A 43 -1.30 12.71 -11.44
CA LEU A 43 -0.87 11.40 -10.94
C LEU A 43 -1.00 11.30 -9.42
N GLN A 44 -0.62 12.35 -8.67
CA GLN A 44 -0.82 12.38 -7.22
C GLN A 44 -2.30 12.26 -6.84
N ASP A 45 -3.17 13.03 -7.51
CA ASP A 45 -4.61 12.99 -7.27
C ASP A 45 -5.22 11.62 -7.58
N GLN A 46 -4.68 10.90 -8.58
CA GLN A 46 -5.09 9.53 -8.87
C GLN A 46 -4.64 8.55 -7.79
N VAL A 47 -3.39 8.64 -7.34
CA VAL A 47 -2.86 7.80 -6.25
C VAL A 47 -3.66 8.00 -4.98
N GLU A 48 -3.92 9.26 -4.61
CA GLU A 48 -4.66 9.59 -3.40
C GLU A 48 -6.12 9.09 -3.47
N ARG A 49 -6.80 9.29 -4.60
CA ARG A 49 -8.15 8.72 -4.81
C ARG A 49 -8.15 7.20 -4.72
N ASN A 50 -7.14 6.52 -5.25
CA ASN A 50 -7.04 5.06 -5.16
C ASN A 50 -6.78 4.60 -3.72
N ARG A 51 -5.96 5.32 -2.95
CA ARG A 51 -5.74 5.06 -1.51
C ARG A 51 -7.04 5.19 -0.72
N GLN A 52 -7.82 6.24 -0.98
CA GLN A 52 -9.11 6.46 -0.33
C GLN A 52 -10.12 5.33 -0.62
N LYS A 53 -10.06 4.73 -1.80
CA LYS A 53 -10.88 3.55 -2.17
C LYS A 53 -10.40 2.26 -1.51
N LEU A 54 -9.09 2.06 -1.41
CA LEU A 54 -8.48 0.87 -0.80
C LEU A 54 -8.58 0.86 0.73
N PHE A 55 -8.56 2.03 1.36
CA PHE A 55 -8.60 2.16 2.82
C PHE A 55 -9.74 1.38 3.49
N PRO A 56 -11.02 1.56 3.12
CA PRO A 56 -12.12 0.82 3.74
C PRO A 56 -11.97 -0.69 3.55
N ILE A 57 -11.53 -1.14 2.37
CA ILE A 57 -11.34 -2.55 2.02
C ILE A 57 -10.26 -3.20 2.89
N VAL A 58 -9.08 -2.58 2.99
CA VAL A 58 -7.98 -3.05 3.85
C VAL A 58 -8.41 -3.07 5.31
N SER A 59 -9.09 -2.02 5.78
CA SER A 59 -9.54 -1.95 7.17
C SER A 59 -10.55 -3.04 7.53
N THR A 60 -11.43 -3.45 6.60
CA THR A 60 -12.34 -4.57 6.80
C THR A 60 -11.60 -5.91 6.88
N ILE A 61 -10.56 -6.13 6.06
CA ILE A 61 -9.72 -7.34 6.15
C ILE A 61 -9.02 -7.42 7.51
N ILE A 62 -8.42 -6.32 7.95
CA ILE A 62 -7.77 -6.24 9.27
C ILE A 62 -8.77 -6.50 10.39
N PHE A 63 -9.98 -5.93 10.29
CA PHE A 63 -11.04 -6.16 11.26
C PHE A 63 -11.40 -7.66 11.35
N CYS A 64 -11.60 -8.33 10.21
CA CYS A 64 -11.85 -9.77 10.19
C CYS A 64 -10.70 -10.57 10.82
N ALA A 65 -9.45 -10.27 10.44
CA ALA A 65 -8.28 -10.98 10.94
C ALA A 65 -8.10 -10.84 12.47
N THR A 66 -8.25 -9.63 12.99
CA THR A 66 -8.09 -9.32 14.42
C THR A 66 -9.21 -9.90 15.29
N HIS A 67 -10.40 -10.12 14.74
CA HIS A 67 -11.55 -10.67 15.45
C HIS A 67 -11.78 -12.17 15.17
N GLY A 68 -10.87 -12.83 14.44
CA GLY A 68 -11.00 -14.25 14.11
C GLY A 68 -12.20 -14.57 13.21
N MET A 69 -12.69 -13.59 12.44
CA MET A 69 -13.85 -13.77 11.58
C MET A 69 -13.45 -14.37 10.23
N PRO A 70 -14.24 -15.32 9.69
CA PRO A 70 -13.95 -15.92 8.40
C PRO A 70 -14.13 -14.89 7.29
N ILE A 71 -13.01 -14.48 6.67
CA ILE A 71 -13.02 -13.55 5.53
C ILE A 71 -13.84 -14.11 4.36
N ARG A 72 -13.86 -15.44 4.20
CA ARG A 72 -14.46 -16.14 3.05
C ARG A 72 -15.65 -16.99 3.45
N GLY A 73 -16.66 -16.97 2.58
CA GLY A 73 -17.78 -17.90 2.61
C GLY A 73 -17.54 -19.13 1.75
N LYS A 74 -18.52 -20.03 1.72
CA LYS A 74 -18.48 -21.28 0.96
C LYS A 74 -18.49 -21.05 -0.57
N GLN A 75 -19.04 -19.92 -1.02
CA GLN A 75 -19.02 -19.49 -2.42
C GLN A 75 -18.23 -18.18 -2.56
N SER A 76 -17.59 -17.96 -3.70
CA SER A 76 -16.91 -16.70 -4.01
C SER A 76 -17.87 -15.52 -3.90
N GLY A 77 -17.58 -14.56 -3.02
CA GLY A 77 -18.42 -13.37 -2.79
C GLY A 77 -19.47 -13.50 -1.69
N SER A 78 -19.54 -14.62 -0.96
CA SER A 78 -20.52 -14.86 0.13
C SER A 78 -19.91 -14.91 1.53
N GLY A 79 -18.77 -14.23 1.73
CA GLY A 79 -18.06 -14.19 3.02
C GLY A 79 -18.37 -12.94 3.83
N VAL A 80 -18.13 -13.01 5.14
CA VAL A 80 -18.28 -11.92 6.12
C VAL A 80 -17.60 -10.63 5.67
N PHE A 81 -16.51 -10.74 4.91
CA PHE A 81 -15.85 -9.59 4.30
C PHE A 81 -16.77 -8.77 3.38
N ASN A 82 -17.57 -9.41 2.53
CA ASN A 82 -18.48 -8.69 1.61
C ASN A 82 -19.64 -8.09 2.40
N ASP A 83 -20.22 -8.86 3.32
CA ASP A 83 -21.31 -8.39 4.19
C ASP A 83 -20.90 -7.14 4.98
N LEU A 84 -19.66 -7.09 5.47
CA LEU A 84 -19.12 -5.91 6.18
C LEU A 84 -18.87 -4.72 5.25
N LEU A 85 -18.53 -4.94 3.98
CA LEU A 85 -18.41 -3.86 3.02
C LEU A 85 -19.78 -3.28 2.66
N ASP A 86 -20.78 -4.13 2.50
CA ASP A 86 -22.16 -3.71 2.28
C ASP A 86 -22.70 -2.95 3.50
N PHE A 87 -22.46 -3.47 4.71
CA PHE A 87 -22.79 -2.78 5.96
C PHE A 87 -22.14 -1.40 6.08
N ARG A 88 -20.89 -1.23 5.64
CA ARG A 88 -20.22 0.08 5.61
C ARG A 88 -20.90 1.05 4.67
N VAL A 89 -21.32 0.58 3.49
CA VAL A 89 -22.07 1.39 2.53
C VAL A 89 -23.42 1.81 3.15
N GLU A 90 -24.12 0.89 3.79
CA GLU A 90 -25.38 1.16 4.50
C GLU A 90 -25.19 2.16 5.65
N ALA A 91 -24.06 2.07 6.37
CA ALA A 91 -23.68 2.99 7.43
C ALA A 91 -23.21 4.38 6.93
N GLY A 92 -23.19 4.62 5.62
CA GLY A 92 -22.90 5.94 5.04
C GLY A 92 -21.49 6.14 4.48
N ASP A 93 -20.75 5.07 4.17
CA ASP A 93 -19.47 5.18 3.45
C ASP A 93 -19.70 5.50 1.96
N ILE A 94 -19.95 6.79 1.67
CA ILE A 94 -20.22 7.31 0.32
C ILE A 94 -19.05 7.03 -0.64
N ARG A 95 -17.81 7.06 -0.14
CA ARG A 95 -16.63 6.83 -0.97
C ARG A 95 -16.55 5.38 -1.44
N LEU A 96 -16.84 4.44 -0.55
CA LEU A 96 -16.94 3.02 -0.90
C LEU A 96 -18.13 2.76 -1.83
N GLN A 97 -19.27 3.41 -1.57
CA GLN A 97 -20.46 3.32 -2.41
C GLN A 97 -20.19 3.79 -3.85
N GLU A 98 -19.65 4.99 -4.01
CA GLU A 98 -19.25 5.54 -5.32
C GLU A 98 -18.24 4.64 -6.01
N HIS A 99 -17.30 4.07 -5.26
CA HIS A 99 -16.31 3.16 -5.79
C HIS A 99 -16.94 1.87 -6.36
N PHE A 100 -17.89 1.27 -5.64
CA PHE A 100 -18.58 0.07 -6.09
C PHE A 100 -19.56 0.32 -7.24
N ALA A 101 -20.14 1.52 -7.31
CA ALA A 101 -21.00 1.95 -8.42
C ALA A 101 -20.21 2.25 -9.71
N SER A 102 -19.03 2.88 -9.59
CA SER A 102 -18.22 3.31 -10.74
C SER A 102 -17.11 2.33 -11.16
N GLY A 103 -16.76 1.37 -10.31
CA GLY A 103 -15.64 0.47 -10.52
C GLY A 103 -15.96 -0.70 -11.45
N ALA A 104 -15.16 -0.87 -12.51
CA ALA A 104 -15.09 -2.13 -13.26
C ALA A 104 -14.76 -3.30 -12.32
N GLY A 105 -15.23 -4.53 -12.60
CA GLY A 105 -15.19 -5.64 -11.64
C GLY A 105 -13.80 -5.91 -11.02
N ASN A 106 -12.73 -5.82 -11.81
CA ASN A 106 -11.34 -5.93 -11.36
C ASN A 106 -10.84 -4.72 -10.54
N ALA A 107 -11.44 -3.56 -10.73
CA ALA A 107 -11.10 -2.33 -10.01
C ALA A 107 -11.80 -2.22 -8.65
N LYS A 108 -12.72 -3.12 -8.28
CA LYS A 108 -13.41 -3.08 -6.98
C LYS A 108 -12.54 -3.53 -5.80
N TYR A 109 -11.37 -4.12 -6.08
CA TYR A 109 -10.42 -4.63 -5.07
C TYR A 109 -11.00 -5.63 -4.06
N THR A 110 -12.14 -6.26 -4.34
CA THR A 110 -12.80 -7.23 -3.47
C THR A 110 -12.47 -8.69 -3.81
N SER A 111 -11.70 -8.93 -4.88
CA SER A 111 -11.42 -10.29 -5.34
C SER A 111 -10.60 -11.10 -4.33
N VAL A 112 -10.78 -12.43 -4.37
CA VAL A 112 -10.01 -13.42 -3.60
C VAL A 112 -8.50 -13.21 -3.69
N ARG A 113 -8.01 -12.85 -4.88
CA ARG A 113 -6.58 -12.58 -5.10
C ARG A 113 -6.13 -11.34 -4.34
N VAL A 114 -6.87 -10.23 -4.45
CA VAL A 114 -6.54 -8.98 -3.75
C VAL A 114 -6.61 -9.17 -2.24
N GLN A 115 -7.59 -9.93 -1.74
CA GLN A 115 -7.66 -10.29 -0.31
C GLN A 115 -6.39 -11.02 0.14
N ASN A 116 -5.92 -12.01 -0.63
CA ASN A 116 -4.68 -12.73 -0.32
C ASN A 116 -3.46 -11.81 -0.32
N GLU A 117 -3.33 -10.94 -1.32
CA GLU A 117 -2.21 -9.99 -1.40
C GLU A 117 -2.19 -9.06 -0.18
N ILE A 118 -3.34 -8.54 0.24
CA ILE A 118 -3.45 -7.69 1.44
C ILE A 118 -3.06 -8.49 2.71
N ILE A 119 -3.55 -9.73 2.86
CA ILE A 119 -3.22 -10.57 4.02
C ILE A 119 -1.71 -10.84 4.10
N THR A 120 -1.07 -11.19 2.98
CA THR A 120 0.39 -11.38 2.92
C THR A 120 1.13 -10.12 3.33
N ILE A 121 0.76 -8.96 2.78
CA ILE A 121 1.39 -7.67 3.12
C ILE A 121 1.23 -7.35 4.61
N CYS A 122 0.05 -7.57 5.19
CA CYS A 122 -0.18 -7.37 6.62
C CYS A 122 0.68 -8.31 7.48
N GLY A 123 0.89 -9.56 7.05
CA GLY A 123 1.80 -10.51 7.68
C GLY A 123 3.25 -10.01 7.68
N ASP A 124 3.77 -9.68 6.49
CA ASP A 124 5.14 -9.19 6.31
C ASP A 124 5.44 -7.93 7.15
N ILE A 125 4.49 -7.00 7.24
CA ILE A 125 4.63 -5.78 8.05
C ILE A 125 4.70 -6.13 9.54
N SER A 126 3.90 -7.10 9.99
CA SER A 126 3.89 -7.52 11.39
C SER A 126 5.21 -8.20 11.78
N GLU A 127 5.75 -9.08 10.94
CA GLU A 127 7.06 -9.72 11.16
C GLU A 127 8.22 -8.71 11.19
N ARG A 128 8.17 -7.68 10.34
CA ARG A 128 9.15 -6.58 10.34
C ARG A 128 9.06 -5.72 11.61
N ALA A 129 7.86 -5.53 12.15
CA ALA A 129 7.67 -4.76 13.38
C ALA A 129 8.22 -5.51 14.60
N ASP A 130 8.09 -6.84 14.64
CA ASP A 130 8.60 -7.67 15.73
C ASP A 130 10.12 -7.87 15.66
N SER A 131 10.70 -7.97 14.46
CA SER A 131 12.17 -8.06 14.29
C SER A 131 12.92 -6.77 14.64
N GLY A 132 12.25 -5.61 14.63
CA GLY A 132 12.81 -4.35 15.13
C GLY A 132 12.75 -4.15 16.66
N ARG A 133 12.12 -5.09 17.39
CA ARG A 133 12.00 -5.09 18.86
C ARG A 133 12.96 -6.06 19.56
N SER A 134 13.72 -6.86 18.79
CA SER A 134 14.69 -7.83 19.30
C SER A 134 16.10 -7.25 19.42
#